data_AF-A0A537N5K4-F1
#
_entry.id   AF-A0A537N5K4-F1
#
_cell.length_a   1.000
_cell.length_b   1.000
_cell.length_c   1.000
_cell.angle_alpha   90.00
_cell.angle_beta   90.00
_cell.angle_gamma   90.00
#
_symmetry.space_group_name_H-M   'P 1'
#
loop_
_entity.id
_entity.type
_entity.pdbx_description
1 polymer ?
#
loop_
_entity_poly.entity_id
_entity_poly.type
_entity_poly.pdbx_seq_one_letter_code
_entity_poly.pdbx_strand_id
1 'polypeptide(L)'
;MSDLEIVWTKVDEAPGLATFSLLPIVEAFVGTAGVKMRLKDISLTGRIIANFPDKLTPAQKINDELAELGKLAMRPEANIIKLPNISASIPQLKAAIKELQGKGYDVPNYPDVIESVCVTGGMSVTIKSHHNGGGRPGSALRRINYSRSSGFSEICPRGMAAMVGRSCSRSLTKATWSRWLLSAKPPSTTLWRSWESGCQ
;
A
#
# COMPACT_ATOMS: atom_id res chain seq x y z
N MET A 1 1.73 1.35 -37.36
CA MET A 1 1.58 2.21 -36.16
C MET A 1 1.83 1.32 -34.96
N SER A 2 2.71 1.71 -34.05
CA SER A 2 2.85 1.00 -32.78
C SER A 2 1.50 1.09 -32.04
N ASP A 3 0.90 -0.06 -31.75
CA ASP A 3 -0.33 -0.12 -30.95
C ASP A 3 -0.03 0.54 -29.61
N LEU A 4 -0.57 1.74 -29.39
CA LEU A 4 -0.38 2.47 -28.15
C LEU A 4 -1.21 1.79 -27.06
N GLU A 5 -0.54 1.32 -26.01
CA GLU A 5 -1.17 0.53 -24.97
C GLU A 5 -1.02 1.21 -23.61
N ILE A 6 -2.12 1.31 -22.87
CA ILE A 6 -2.15 1.83 -21.50
C ILE A 6 -2.56 0.71 -20.57
N VAL A 7 -1.75 0.46 -19.55
CA VAL A 7 -2.03 -0.54 -18.54
C VAL A 7 -2.70 0.10 -17.33
N TRP A 8 -3.91 -0.34 -17.03
CA TRP A 8 -4.69 0.06 -15.85
C TRP A 8 -4.56 -1.00 -14.76
N THR A 9 -4.12 -0.60 -13.57
CA THR A 9 -4.00 -1.55 -12.45
C THR A 9 -5.33 -1.77 -11.76
N LYS A 10 -5.81 -3.02 -11.73
CA LYS A 10 -6.89 -3.45 -10.85
C LYS A 10 -6.34 -3.69 -9.45
N VAL A 11 -7.03 -3.13 -8.47
CA VAL A 11 -6.59 -3.01 -7.08
C VAL A 11 -7.76 -3.27 -6.14
N ASP A 12 -7.49 -3.27 -4.84
CA ASP A 12 -8.45 -3.59 -3.78
C ASP A 12 -9.29 -2.36 -3.33
N GLU A 13 -10.31 -2.61 -2.50
CA GLU A 13 -11.08 -1.60 -1.75
C GLU A 13 -11.70 -0.49 -2.62
N ALA A 14 -11.69 0.75 -2.14
CA ALA A 14 -12.35 1.88 -2.79
C ALA A 14 -11.80 2.18 -4.21
N PRO A 15 -10.48 2.15 -4.46
CA PRO A 15 -9.95 2.34 -5.81
C PRO A 15 -10.33 1.22 -6.78
N GLY A 16 -10.47 -0.02 -6.28
CA GLY A 16 -10.98 -1.15 -7.05
C GLY A 16 -12.43 -0.92 -7.49
N LEU A 17 -13.29 -0.49 -6.55
CA LEU A 17 -14.68 -0.14 -6.82
C LEU A 17 -14.81 1.02 -7.82
N ALA A 18 -14.01 2.07 -7.67
CA ALA A 18 -14.00 3.20 -8.59
C ALA A 18 -13.64 2.77 -10.02
N THR A 19 -12.73 1.79 -10.17
CA THR A 19 -12.32 1.26 -11.47
C THR A 19 -13.50 0.66 -12.24
N PHE A 20 -14.43 -0.05 -11.58
CA PHE A 20 -15.60 -0.62 -12.26
C PHE A 20 -16.50 0.44 -12.91
N SER A 21 -16.57 1.65 -12.32
CA SER A 21 -17.34 2.75 -12.89
C SER A 21 -16.57 3.57 -13.93
N LEU A 22 -15.28 3.80 -13.68
CA LEU A 22 -14.48 4.76 -14.44
C LEU A 22 -13.80 4.15 -15.66
N LEU A 23 -13.36 2.89 -15.57
CA LEU A 23 -12.62 2.23 -16.64
C LEU A 23 -13.42 2.13 -17.95
N PRO A 24 -14.71 1.74 -17.97
CA PRO A 24 -15.47 1.66 -19.22
C PRO A 24 -15.61 3.02 -19.91
N ILE A 25 -15.71 4.09 -19.11
CA ILE A 25 -15.76 5.46 -19.62
C ILE A 25 -14.41 5.80 -20.27
N VAL A 26 -13.30 5.62 -19.55
CA VAL A 26 -11.97 5.91 -20.07
C VAL A 26 -11.68 5.11 -21.33
N GLU A 27 -12.00 3.82 -21.35
CA GLU A 27 -11.82 2.93 -22.50
C GLU A 27 -12.58 3.42 -23.74
N ALA A 28 -13.83 3.86 -23.58
CA ALA A 28 -14.61 4.43 -24.68
C ALA A 28 -13.98 5.72 -25.24
N PHE A 29 -13.45 6.60 -24.37
CA PHE A 29 -12.81 7.85 -24.79
C PHE A 29 -11.45 7.62 -25.48
N VAL A 30 -10.63 6.70 -24.98
CA VAL A 30 -9.29 6.46 -25.56
C VAL A 30 -9.37 5.54 -26.78
N GLY A 31 -10.42 4.72 -26.89
CA GLY A 31 -10.68 3.88 -28.05
C GLY A 31 -10.85 4.69 -29.35
N THR A 32 -11.39 5.92 -29.28
CA THR A 32 -11.49 6.80 -30.46
C THR A 32 -10.13 7.28 -30.95
N ALA A 33 -9.11 7.29 -30.08
CA ALA A 33 -7.73 7.62 -30.42
C ALA A 33 -6.90 6.39 -30.82
N GLY A 34 -7.52 5.20 -30.92
CA GLY A 34 -6.83 3.96 -31.26
C GLY A 34 -5.91 3.41 -30.15
N VAL A 35 -6.12 3.84 -28.90
CA VAL A 35 -5.34 3.39 -27.74
C VAL A 35 -6.03 2.20 -27.08
N LYS A 36 -5.27 1.12 -26.83
CA LYS A 36 -5.78 -0.08 -26.16
C LYS A 36 -5.59 0.03 -24.65
N MET A 37 -6.64 -0.28 -23.90
CA MET A 37 -6.57 -0.42 -22.45
C MET A 37 -6.34 -1.89 -22.09
N ARG A 38 -5.35 -2.17 -21.24
CA ARG A 38 -5.19 -3.50 -20.63
C ARG A 38 -5.30 -3.42 -19.13
N LEU A 39 -6.00 -4.39 -18.56
CA LEU A 39 -6.15 -4.52 -17.13
C LEU A 39 -5.09 -5.48 -16.59
N LYS A 40 -4.39 -5.06 -15.53
CA LYS A 40 -3.45 -5.91 -14.76
C LYS A 40 -3.84 -5.90 -13.29
N ASP A 41 -4.19 -7.05 -12.77
CA ASP A 41 -4.57 -7.30 -11.39
C ASP A 41 -3.34 -7.39 -10.48
N ILE A 42 -3.21 -6.39 -9.62
CA ILE A 42 -2.19 -6.32 -8.56
C ILE A 42 -2.84 -6.25 -7.17
N SER A 43 -4.09 -6.72 -7.07
CA SER A 43 -4.79 -6.90 -5.81
C SER A 43 -3.99 -7.75 -4.82
N LEU A 44 -4.30 -7.64 -3.54
CA LEU A 44 -3.68 -8.49 -2.53
C LEU A 44 -3.94 -9.97 -2.81
N THR A 45 -5.18 -10.31 -3.16
CA THR A 45 -5.59 -11.69 -3.46
C THR A 45 -4.96 -12.22 -4.74
N GLY A 46 -4.93 -11.43 -5.83
CA GLY A 46 -4.26 -11.80 -7.07
C GLY A 46 -2.77 -12.13 -6.85
N ARG A 47 -2.09 -11.31 -6.06
CA ARG A 47 -0.68 -11.55 -5.68
C ARG A 47 -0.49 -12.80 -4.83
N ILE A 48 -1.42 -13.12 -3.93
CA ILE A 48 -1.35 -14.36 -3.14
C ILE A 48 -1.50 -15.57 -4.07
N ILE A 49 -2.50 -15.56 -4.95
CA ILE A 49 -2.79 -16.65 -5.90
C ILE A 49 -1.60 -16.89 -6.84
N ALA A 50 -1.01 -15.83 -7.40
CA ALA A 50 0.12 -15.92 -8.32
C ALA A 50 1.39 -16.56 -7.69
N ASN A 51 1.54 -16.46 -6.36
CA ASN A 51 2.67 -17.08 -5.65
C ASN A 51 2.49 -18.57 -5.36
N PHE A 52 1.28 -19.13 -5.51
CA PHE A 52 0.99 -20.54 -5.25
C PHE A 52 0.34 -21.26 -6.44
N PRO A 53 0.95 -21.24 -7.63
CA PRO A 53 0.35 -21.85 -8.82
C PRO A 53 0.24 -23.38 -8.71
N ASP A 54 1.06 -24.05 -7.90
CA ASP A 54 1.13 -25.51 -7.83
C ASP A 54 -0.04 -26.15 -7.07
N LYS A 55 -0.64 -25.41 -6.14
CA LYS A 55 -1.76 -25.87 -5.31
C LYS A 55 -3.13 -25.57 -5.91
N LEU A 56 -3.15 -24.90 -7.05
CA LEU A 56 -4.36 -24.39 -7.68
C LEU A 56 -4.73 -25.20 -8.91
N THR A 57 -6.03 -25.36 -9.12
CA THR A 57 -6.55 -25.92 -10.37
C THR A 57 -6.20 -25.00 -11.54
N PRO A 58 -6.07 -25.53 -12.78
CA PRO A 58 -5.72 -24.71 -13.93
C PRO A 58 -6.68 -23.53 -14.18
N ALA A 59 -7.96 -23.66 -13.79
CA ALA A 59 -8.95 -22.59 -13.88
C ALA A 59 -8.76 -21.47 -12.84
N GLN A 60 -8.11 -21.76 -11.71
CA GLN A 60 -7.86 -20.82 -10.62
C GLN A 60 -6.49 -20.14 -10.72
N LYS A 61 -5.61 -20.61 -11.61
CA LYS A 61 -4.27 -20.04 -11.78
C LYS A 61 -4.37 -18.66 -12.42
N ILE A 62 -3.63 -17.73 -11.84
CA ILE A 62 -3.46 -16.36 -12.35
C ILE A 62 -1.96 -16.15 -12.54
N ASN A 63 -1.58 -15.47 -13.62
CA ASN A 63 -0.19 -15.12 -13.89
C ASN A 63 0.33 -14.11 -12.86
N ASP A 64 1.64 -14.06 -12.63
CA ASP A 64 2.25 -13.01 -11.82
C ASP A 64 2.33 -11.69 -12.60
N GLU A 65 1.22 -10.97 -12.58
CA GLU A 65 1.07 -9.70 -13.27
C GLU A 65 1.92 -8.59 -12.64
N LEU A 66 2.31 -8.71 -11.38
CA LEU A 66 3.21 -7.76 -10.74
C LEU A 66 4.63 -7.89 -11.32
N ALA A 67 5.12 -9.11 -11.50
CA ALA A 67 6.41 -9.35 -12.14
C ALA A 67 6.42 -8.92 -13.62
N GLU A 68 5.32 -9.16 -14.35
CA GLU A 68 5.16 -8.67 -15.72
C GLU A 68 5.17 -7.14 -15.80
N LEU A 69 4.46 -6.46 -14.90
CA LEU A 69 4.46 -5.00 -14.81
C LEU A 69 5.84 -4.44 -14.46
N GLY A 70 6.60 -5.11 -13.59
CA GLY A 70 7.98 -4.73 -13.27
C GLY A 70 8.89 -4.78 -14.49
N LYS A 71 8.75 -5.81 -15.34
CA LYS A 71 9.46 -5.92 -16.62
C LYS A 71 9.00 -4.84 -17.61
N LEU A 72 7.70 -4.57 -17.67
CA LEU A 72 7.14 -3.52 -18.53
C LEU A 72 7.70 -2.16 -18.15
N ALA A 73 7.73 -1.81 -16.86
CA ALA A 73 8.19 -0.51 -16.36
C ALA A 73 9.64 -0.16 -16.72
N MET A 74 10.47 -1.15 -17.08
CA MET A 74 11.84 -0.93 -17.55
C MET A 74 11.91 -0.55 -19.04
N ARG A 75 10.80 -0.68 -19.77
CA ARG A 75 10.72 -0.36 -21.19
C ARG A 75 10.26 1.09 -21.38
N PRO A 76 10.80 1.82 -22.37
CA PRO A 76 10.40 3.21 -22.62
C PRO A 76 8.97 3.31 -23.19
N GLU A 77 8.43 2.22 -23.74
CA GLU A 77 7.06 2.16 -24.24
C GLU A 77 6.00 2.02 -23.11
N ALA A 78 6.43 1.87 -21.86
CA ALA A 78 5.52 1.56 -20.76
C ALA A 78 4.66 2.75 -20.35
N ASN A 79 3.34 2.61 -20.50
CA ASN A 79 2.37 3.55 -20.00
C ASN A 79 1.47 2.87 -18.96
N ILE A 80 1.69 3.16 -17.68
CA ILE A 80 1.05 2.45 -16.56
C ILE A 80 0.30 3.46 -15.68
N ILE A 81 -1.01 3.29 -15.58
CA ILE A 81 -1.87 4.01 -14.63
C ILE A 81 -1.97 3.19 -13.35
N LYS A 82 -1.17 3.58 -12.35
CA LYS A 82 -1.08 2.90 -11.06
C LYS A 82 -2.04 3.52 -10.03
N LEU A 83 -3.04 2.75 -9.62
CA LEU A 83 -3.97 3.12 -8.55
C LEU A 83 -3.38 2.79 -7.16
N PRO A 84 -3.84 3.43 -6.07
CA PRO A 84 -3.51 3.02 -4.71
C PRO A 84 -3.93 1.57 -4.45
N ASN A 85 -3.11 0.84 -3.71
CA ASN A 85 -3.33 -0.58 -3.42
C ASN A 85 -2.90 -0.92 -1.98
N ILE A 86 -3.34 -2.07 -1.47
CA ILE A 86 -3.04 -2.49 -0.10
C ILE A 86 -1.56 -2.88 0.04
N SER A 87 -0.89 -2.24 1.01
CA SER A 87 0.35 -2.72 1.64
C SER A 87 -0.03 -3.56 2.87
N ALA A 88 -0.17 -4.87 2.67
CA ALA A 88 -0.84 -5.72 3.64
C ALA A 88 -0.08 -5.87 4.96
N SER A 89 -0.73 -5.53 6.06
CA SER A 89 -0.33 -5.94 7.40
C SER A 89 -0.55 -7.45 7.60
N ILE A 90 0.08 -8.04 8.62
CA ILE A 90 -0.09 -9.48 8.93
C ILE A 90 -1.57 -9.85 9.15
N PRO A 91 -2.38 -9.09 9.93
CA PRO A 91 -3.80 -9.39 10.10
C PRO A 91 -4.58 -9.34 8.78
N GLN A 92 -4.31 -8.34 7.93
CA GLN A 92 -4.97 -8.21 6.62
C GLN A 92 -4.62 -9.39 5.70
N LEU A 93 -3.36 -9.84 5.71
CA LEU A 93 -2.91 -10.99 4.93
C LEU A 93 -3.63 -12.28 5.39
N LYS A 94 -3.69 -12.53 6.70
CA LYS A 94 -4.44 -13.69 7.24
C LYS A 94 -5.92 -13.65 6.89
N ALA A 95 -6.54 -12.47 6.97
CA ALA A 95 -7.94 -12.29 6.60
C ALA A 95 -8.17 -12.64 5.11
N ALA A 96 -7.30 -12.14 4.22
CA ALA A 96 -7.36 -12.44 2.79
C ALA A 96 -7.15 -13.93 2.48
N ILE A 97 -6.21 -14.60 3.16
CA ILE A 97 -5.99 -16.05 3.01
C ILE A 97 -7.24 -16.83 3.44
N LYS A 98 -7.82 -16.47 4.59
CA LYS A 98 -9.03 -17.12 5.09
C LYS A 98 -10.21 -16.94 4.14
N GLU A 99 -10.35 -15.76 3.54
CA GLU A 99 -11.38 -15.49 2.52
C GLU A 99 -11.16 -16.34 1.26
N LEU A 100 -9.91 -16.45 0.79
CA LEU A 100 -9.55 -17.30 -0.36
C LEU A 100 -9.82 -18.78 -0.10
N GLN A 101 -9.46 -19.27 1.08
CA GLN A 101 -9.79 -20.65 1.50
C GLN A 101 -11.30 -20.88 1.54
N GLY A 102 -12.08 -19.93 2.05
CA GLY A 102 -13.55 -19.98 2.03
C GLY A 102 -14.15 -20.04 0.61
N LYS A 103 -13.42 -19.53 -0.40
CA LYS A 103 -13.78 -19.60 -1.82
C LYS A 103 -13.26 -20.87 -2.53
N GLY A 104 -12.64 -21.79 -1.80
CA GLY A 104 -12.13 -23.07 -2.34
C GLY A 104 -10.75 -22.99 -2.98
N TYR A 105 -9.93 -22.01 -2.61
CA TYR A 105 -8.51 -21.95 -3.01
C TYR A 105 -7.64 -22.65 -1.96
N ASP A 106 -6.83 -23.64 -2.37
CA ASP A 106 -5.91 -24.36 -1.48
C ASP A 106 -4.62 -23.57 -1.21
N VAL A 107 -4.77 -22.42 -0.54
CA VAL A 107 -3.64 -21.55 -0.15
C VAL A 107 -3.22 -21.87 1.28
N PRO A 108 -1.91 -22.04 1.58
CA PRO A 108 -1.45 -22.34 2.93
C PRO A 108 -1.68 -21.17 3.90
N ASN A 109 -1.89 -21.50 5.17
CA ASN A 109 -1.97 -20.52 6.25
C ASN A 109 -0.62 -19.81 6.47
N TYR A 110 -0.70 -18.54 6.88
CA TYR A 110 0.49 -17.79 7.28
C TYR A 110 0.94 -18.23 8.69
N PRO A 111 2.21 -18.64 8.90
CA PRO A 111 2.70 -19.10 10.20
C PRO A 111 2.90 -17.95 11.18
N ASP A 112 2.55 -18.18 12.45
CA ASP A 112 2.62 -17.18 13.53
C ASP A 112 3.97 -17.12 14.22
N VAL A 113 4.68 -18.26 14.21
CA VAL A 113 6.05 -18.38 14.71
C VAL A 113 6.92 -18.70 13.50
N ILE A 114 7.86 -17.81 13.20
CA ILE A 114 8.90 -18.08 12.21
C ILE A 114 9.95 -18.92 12.94
N GLU A 115 9.76 -20.23 12.97
CA GLU A 115 10.88 -21.10 13.31
C GLU A 115 11.96 -20.93 12.22
N SER A 116 13.18 -20.79 12.69
CA SER A 116 14.34 -20.31 11.95
C SER A 116 14.64 -21.08 10.65
N VAL A 117 15.04 -20.31 9.64
CA VAL A 117 15.72 -20.69 8.39
C VAL A 117 14.83 -21.19 7.23
N CYS A 118 14.71 -20.27 6.27
CA CYS A 118 14.46 -20.42 4.84
C CYS A 118 14.46 -21.84 4.26
N VAL A 119 13.27 -22.32 3.89
CA VAL A 119 13.10 -23.09 2.66
C VAL A 119 12.68 -22.08 1.59
N THR A 120 13.57 -21.88 0.63
CA THR A 120 13.41 -21.19 -0.66
C THR A 120 12.00 -20.66 -0.98
N GLY A 121 11.81 -19.33 -0.92
CA GLY A 121 10.65 -18.64 -1.51
C GLY A 121 9.45 -18.31 -0.59
N GLY A 122 9.61 -18.31 0.73
CA GLY A 122 8.50 -18.12 1.67
C GLY A 122 7.87 -16.71 1.74
N MET A 123 6.55 -16.67 1.58
CA MET A 123 5.45 -15.70 1.87
C MET A 123 5.71 -14.37 2.64
N SER A 124 6.80 -14.25 3.41
CA SER A 124 7.02 -13.20 4.42
C SER A 124 7.49 -11.84 3.86
N VAL A 125 8.29 -11.83 2.78
CA VAL A 125 8.97 -10.61 2.30
C VAL A 125 8.26 -10.00 1.07
N THR A 126 7.58 -10.83 0.27
CA THR A 126 7.12 -10.46 -1.07
C THR A 126 5.79 -9.70 -1.11
N ILE A 127 5.04 -9.60 0.01
CA ILE A 127 3.65 -9.10 -0.04
C ILE A 127 3.49 -7.68 0.54
N LYS A 128 4.33 -7.28 1.52
CA LYS A 128 4.11 -6.07 2.34
C LYS A 128 4.31 -4.74 1.60
N SER A 129 5.35 -4.61 0.77
CA SER A 129 5.68 -3.35 0.06
C SER A 129 6.14 -3.53 -1.41
N HIS A 130 6.06 -4.75 -1.93
CA HIS A 130 6.74 -5.17 -3.17
C HIS A 130 6.24 -4.44 -4.42
N HIS A 131 5.01 -3.93 -4.41
CA HIS A 131 4.43 -3.14 -5.49
C HIS A 131 5.06 -1.75 -5.69
N ASN A 132 5.73 -1.19 -4.68
CA ASN A 132 6.49 0.05 -4.82
C ASN A 132 8.01 -0.20 -4.97
N GLY A 133 8.50 -1.38 -4.59
CA GLY A 133 9.91 -1.78 -4.73
C GLY A 133 10.25 -2.38 -6.10
N GLY A 134 9.29 -2.99 -6.79
CA GLY A 134 9.47 -3.67 -8.08
C GLY A 134 9.59 -2.79 -9.33
N GLY A 135 10.00 -1.51 -9.19
CA GLY A 135 10.28 -0.67 -10.36
C GLY A 135 9.63 0.71 -10.34
N ARG A 136 10.26 1.65 -9.64
CA ARG A 136 10.21 3.06 -10.05
C ARG A 136 11.60 3.42 -10.57
N PRO A 137 11.93 3.18 -11.85
CA PRO A 137 13.24 3.49 -12.40
C PRO A 137 13.53 5.01 -12.55
N GLY A 138 12.70 5.88 -11.97
CA GLY A 138 12.82 7.33 -12.06
C GLY A 138 12.51 8.07 -10.76
N SER A 139 12.95 9.32 -10.68
CA SER A 139 12.63 10.23 -9.58
C SER A 139 11.13 10.55 -9.55
N ALA A 140 10.55 10.60 -8.35
CA ALA A 140 9.12 10.84 -8.19
C ALA A 140 8.77 12.32 -8.45
N LEU A 141 8.16 12.62 -9.58
CA LEU A 141 7.55 13.93 -9.82
C LEU A 141 6.17 13.99 -9.12
N ARG A 142 6.14 14.56 -7.91
CA ARG A 142 4.88 14.82 -7.18
C ARG A 142 4.60 16.31 -7.17
N ARG A 143 3.52 16.73 -7.83
CA ARG A 143 3.02 18.11 -7.84
C ARG A 143 1.51 18.11 -7.61
N ILE A 144 1.01 19.19 -7.00
CA ILE A 144 -0.42 19.44 -6.85
C ILE A 144 -0.93 20.01 -8.18
N ASN A 145 -2.03 19.48 -8.70
CA ASN A 145 -2.62 19.99 -9.95
C ASN A 145 -3.29 21.34 -9.69
N TYR A 146 -2.80 22.38 -10.37
CA TYR A 146 -3.20 23.76 -10.14
C TYR A 146 -4.69 24.01 -10.44
N SER A 147 -5.17 23.52 -11.59
CA SER A 147 -6.52 23.79 -12.10
C SER A 147 -7.66 23.16 -11.31
N ARG A 148 -7.40 22.07 -10.57
CA ARG A 148 -8.44 21.28 -9.89
C ARG A 148 -8.35 21.26 -8.37
N SER A 149 -7.14 21.40 -7.81
CA SER A 149 -6.95 21.30 -6.36
C SER A 149 -6.53 22.62 -5.72
N SER A 150 -5.59 23.36 -6.30
CA SER A 150 -5.10 24.61 -5.71
C SER A 150 -6.15 25.71 -5.81
N GLY A 151 -6.64 26.01 -7.03
CA GLY A 151 -7.66 27.04 -7.24
C GLY A 151 -9.00 26.70 -6.54
N PHE A 152 -9.41 25.43 -6.54
CA PHE A 152 -10.61 25.03 -5.80
C PHE A 152 -10.42 25.14 -4.28
N SER A 153 -9.23 24.82 -3.74
CA SER A 153 -8.96 24.98 -2.31
C SER A 153 -8.88 26.44 -1.86
N GLU A 154 -8.56 27.36 -2.77
CA GLU A 154 -8.62 28.80 -2.51
C GLU A 154 -10.06 29.30 -2.47
N ILE A 155 -10.93 28.80 -3.36
CA ILE A 155 -12.36 29.15 -3.43
C ILE A 155 -13.14 28.53 -2.26
N CYS A 156 -12.83 27.27 -1.93
CA CYS A 156 -13.47 26.48 -0.88
C CYS A 156 -12.41 25.96 0.10
N PRO A 157 -11.94 26.79 1.04
CA PRO A 157 -10.93 26.37 2.00
C PRO A 157 -11.47 25.27 2.91
N ARG A 158 -10.68 24.23 3.10
CA ARG A 158 -10.97 23.21 4.11
C ARG A 158 -10.75 23.78 5.50
N GLY A 159 -11.55 23.33 6.47
CA GLY A 159 -11.36 23.71 7.86
C GLY A 159 -9.95 23.35 8.34
N MET A 160 -9.18 24.36 8.78
CA MET A 160 -7.92 24.17 9.48
C MET A 160 -8.12 24.51 10.95
N ALA A 161 -7.75 23.57 11.82
CA ALA A 161 -7.81 23.81 13.26
C ALA A 161 -6.83 24.92 13.67
N ALA A 162 -7.26 25.82 14.54
CA ALA A 162 -6.41 26.88 15.07
C ALA A 162 -5.28 26.28 15.91
N MET A 163 -4.04 26.72 15.68
CA MET A 163 -2.93 26.40 16.56
C MET A 163 -3.01 27.25 17.83
N VAL A 164 -2.99 26.59 18.99
CA VAL A 164 -2.95 27.28 20.29
C VAL A 164 -1.50 27.63 20.62
N GLY A 165 -1.22 28.89 20.96
CA GLY A 165 0.14 29.37 21.29
C GLY A 165 0.80 28.67 22.49
N ARG A 166 0.04 27.92 23.30
CA ARG A 166 0.53 27.06 24.39
C ARG A 166 0.55 25.57 24.03
N SER A 167 0.56 25.21 22.74
CA SER A 167 0.61 23.81 22.33
C SER A 167 1.90 23.16 22.80
N CYS A 168 1.79 22.14 23.67
CA CYS A 168 2.93 21.31 24.09
C CYS A 168 3.27 20.18 23.11
N SER A 169 2.63 20.14 21.93
CA SER A 169 2.89 19.13 20.91
C SER A 169 4.32 19.25 20.39
N ARG A 170 5.17 18.25 20.67
CA ARG A 170 6.57 18.20 20.23
C ARG A 170 6.90 16.80 19.71
N SER A 171 7.69 16.72 18.63
CA SER A 171 8.27 15.45 18.20
C SER A 171 9.46 15.11 19.11
N LEU A 172 9.36 14.00 19.83
CA LEU A 172 10.48 13.46 20.58
C LEU A 172 11.28 12.54 19.67
N THR A 173 12.55 12.86 19.51
CA THR A 173 13.56 12.06 18.81
C THR A 173 14.42 11.33 19.83
N LYS A 174 15.13 10.28 19.40
CA LYS A 174 16.06 9.56 20.29
C LYS A 174 17.04 10.50 21.00
N ALA A 175 17.52 11.55 20.32
CA ALA A 175 18.42 12.55 20.90
C ALA A 175 17.78 13.39 22.01
N THR A 176 16.49 13.73 21.90
CA THR A 176 15.76 14.45 22.95
C THR A 176 15.41 13.54 24.12
N TRP A 177 15.16 12.26 23.85
CA TRP A 177 14.94 11.24 24.89
C TRP A 177 16.21 10.95 25.70
N SER A 178 17.36 10.77 25.04
CA SER A 178 18.66 10.59 25.70
C SER A 178 19.05 11.79 26.56
N ARG A 179 18.79 13.01 26.08
CA ARG A 179 19.09 14.24 26.84
C ARG A 179 18.18 14.40 28.05
N TRP A 180 16.93 13.94 27.97
CA TRP A 180 16.00 13.92 29.10
C TRP A 180 16.38 12.86 30.14
N LEU A 181 16.77 11.65 29.70
CA LEU A 181 17.30 10.61 30.59
C LEU A 181 18.58 11.05 31.32
N LEU A 182 19.47 11.78 30.64
CA LEU A 182 20.72 12.30 31.22
C LEU A 182 20.50 13.48 32.18
N SER A 183 19.38 14.21 32.05
CA SER A 183 19.04 15.35 32.91
C SER A 183 18.07 14.99 34.05
N ALA A 184 17.43 13.82 33.99
CA ALA A 184 16.65 13.26 35.09
C ALA A 184 17.60 12.81 36.21
N LYS A 185 17.89 13.70 37.17
CA LYS A 185 18.38 13.28 38.50
C LYS A 185 17.36 12.27 39.07
N PRO A 186 17.80 11.17 39.69
CA PRO A 186 16.87 10.24 40.32
C PRO A 186 16.03 11.02 41.35
N PRO A 187 14.69 10.86 41.36
CA PRO A 187 13.89 11.51 42.37
C PRO A 187 14.36 11.03 43.74
N SER A 188 14.57 11.95 44.69
CA SER A 188 14.69 11.56 46.09
C SER A 188 13.46 10.72 46.45
N THR A 189 13.69 9.67 47.23
CA THR A 189 12.74 8.60 47.61
C THR A 189 11.42 9.09 48.21
N THR A 190 11.26 10.39 48.45
CA THR A 190 10.07 11.03 49.00
C THR A 190 8.97 11.31 47.96
N LEU A 191 9.28 11.47 46.67
CA LEU A 191 8.31 11.89 45.64
C LEU A 191 7.50 10.74 45.01
N TRP A 192 7.96 9.50 45.15
CA TRP A 192 7.29 8.31 44.57
C TRP A 192 5.98 7.95 45.27
N ARG A 193 5.79 8.33 46.54
CA ARG A 193 4.57 8.00 47.31
C ARG A 193 3.35 8.87 46.98
N SER A 194 3.51 9.97 46.25
CA SER A 194 2.38 10.86 45.91
C SER A 194 1.70 10.51 44.58
N TRP A 195 2.37 9.73 43.73
CA TRP A 195 1.87 9.42 42.38
C TRP A 195 0.92 8.21 42.34
N GLU A 196 1.05 7.27 43.28
CA GLU A 196 0.12 6.12 43.38
C GLU A 196 -1.27 6.49 43.92
N SER A 197 -1.43 7.64 44.58
CA SER A 197 -2.70 8.05 45.20
C SER A 197 -3.62 8.87 44.28
N GLY A 198 -3.20 9.18 43.06
CA GLY A 198 -3.90 10.10 42.14
C GLY A 198 -4.55 9.46 40.92
N CYS A 199 -4.56 8.13 40.83
CA CYS A 199 -5.25 7.37 39.79
C CYS A 199 -6.12 6.29 40.45
N GLN A 200 -7.20 6.72 41.08
CA GLN A 200 -8.45 5.97 41.22
C GLN A 200 -9.57 6.80 40.61
#